data_AF-A0AAJ2H439-F1
#
_entry.id   AF-A0AAJ2H439-F1
#
_cell.length_a   1.000
_cell.length_b   1.000
_cell.length_c   1.000
_cell.angle_alpha   90.00
_cell.angle_beta   90.00
_cell.angle_gamma   90.00
#
_symmetry.space_group_name_H-M   'P 1'
#
loop_
_entity.id
_entity.type
_entity.pdbx_description
1 polymer ?
#
loop_
_entity_poly.entity_id
_entity_poly.type
_entity_poly.pdbx_seq_one_letter_code
_entity_poly.pdbx_strand_id
1 'polypeptide(L)'
;TQMRISVHGFIGYAIMSAPTATDALMLASRFIQIRVPFLQLHFSTMQTKASIQLICEDLHLEPLRQEVLIALTVGILSMGKALTGQELYADIECDFPKPKGFDKYLKLINANVSFNKPKLIAYFDKSY
;
A
#
# COMPACT_ATOMS: atom_id res chain seq x y z
N THR A 1 -14.01 -5.95 -4.43
CA THR A 1 -14.45 -5.17 -3.24
C THR A 1 -13.34 -4.21 -2.88
N GLN A 2 -13.65 -2.93 -2.72
CA GLN A 2 -12.67 -1.88 -2.39
C GLN A 2 -12.30 -1.95 -0.90
N MET A 3 -11.02 -1.83 -0.56
CA MET A 3 -10.57 -1.70 0.84
C MET A 3 -11.04 -0.33 1.37
N ARG A 4 -11.68 -0.30 2.54
CA ARG A 4 -12.23 0.92 3.13
C ARG A 4 -11.69 1.09 4.55
N ILE A 5 -11.25 2.30 4.90
CA ILE A 5 -10.66 2.59 6.22
C ILE A 5 -11.64 2.25 7.35
N SER A 6 -12.94 2.47 7.13
CA SER A 6 -13.99 2.24 8.13
C SER A 6 -14.15 0.78 8.57
N VAL A 7 -13.67 -0.22 7.82
CA VAL A 7 -13.78 -1.64 8.22
C VAL A 7 -12.74 -2.06 9.26
N HIS A 8 -11.80 -1.16 9.59
CA HIS A 8 -10.71 -1.42 10.54
C HIS A 8 -11.06 -1.04 12.00
N GLY A 9 -12.34 -0.79 12.31
CA GLY A 9 -12.82 -0.51 13.67
C GLY A 9 -12.15 0.73 14.28
N PHE A 10 -11.73 0.63 15.55
CA PHE A 10 -11.06 1.72 16.26
C PHE A 10 -9.78 2.22 15.58
N ILE A 11 -9.03 1.32 14.92
CA ILE A 11 -7.84 1.71 14.14
C ILE A 11 -8.26 2.56 12.94
N GLY A 12 -9.32 2.14 12.24
CA GLY A 12 -9.89 2.89 11.13
C GLY A 12 -10.34 4.29 11.55
N TYR A 13 -11.04 4.40 12.68
CA TYR A 13 -11.45 5.69 13.24
C TYR A 13 -10.27 6.60 13.58
N ALA A 14 -9.22 6.06 14.21
CA ALA A 14 -8.01 6.81 14.54
C ALA A 14 -7.29 7.31 13.28
N ILE A 15 -7.17 6.46 12.25
CA ILE A 15 -6.59 6.81 10.96
C ILE A 15 -7.38 7.93 10.26
N MET A 16 -8.73 7.85 10.25
CA MET A 16 -9.59 8.87 9.64
C MET A 16 -9.59 10.21 10.39
N SER A 17 -9.26 10.19 11.68
CA SER A 17 -9.20 11.39 12.53
C SER A 17 -7.78 11.97 12.64
N ALA A 18 -6.82 11.39 11.92
CA ALA A 18 -5.44 11.84 11.96
C ALA A 18 -5.31 13.24 11.33
N PRO A 19 -4.51 14.16 11.91
CA PRO A 19 -4.39 15.53 11.38
C PRO A 19 -3.78 15.58 9.97
N THR A 20 -2.92 14.62 9.63
CA THR A 20 -2.24 14.56 8.33
C THR A 20 -2.19 13.14 7.79
N ALA A 21 -1.97 12.99 6.48
CA ALA A 21 -1.72 11.70 5.85
C ALA A 21 -0.48 10.99 6.43
N THR A 22 0.53 11.75 6.87
CA THR A 22 1.71 11.19 7.54
C THR A 22 1.35 10.60 8.91
N ASP A 23 0.51 11.29 9.70
CA ASP A 23 0.01 10.77 10.98
C ASP A 23 -0.84 9.50 10.78
N ALA A 24 -1.67 9.49 9.74
CA ALA A 24 -2.44 8.31 9.34
C ALA A 24 -1.53 7.12 8.98
N LEU A 25 -0.45 7.35 8.21
CA LEU A 25 0.52 6.31 7.86
C LEU A 25 1.32 5.82 9.08
N MET A 26 1.66 6.70 10.02
CA MET A 26 2.27 6.30 11.30
C MET A 26 1.36 5.33 12.08
N LEU A 27 0.07 5.65 12.19
CA LEU A 27 -0.90 4.78 12.85
C LEU A 27 -1.06 3.44 12.12
N ALA A 28 -1.17 3.47 10.78
CA ALA A 28 -1.27 2.27 9.97
C ALA A 28 -0.03 1.37 10.14
N SER A 29 1.17 1.95 10.05
CA SER A 29 2.44 1.23 10.25
C SER A 29 2.52 0.58 11.63
N ARG A 30 2.14 1.31 12.68
CA ARG A 30 2.18 0.83 14.06
C ARG A 30 1.22 -0.34 14.33
N PHE A 31 0.06 -0.37 13.67
CA PHE A 31 -1.02 -1.31 14.01
C PHE A 31 -1.31 -2.37 12.94
N ILE A 32 -0.62 -2.35 11.79
CA ILE A 32 -0.86 -3.30 10.69
C ILE A 32 -0.74 -4.76 11.13
N GLN A 33 0.20 -5.06 12.05
CA GLN A 33 0.45 -6.41 12.56
C GLN A 33 -0.71 -6.99 13.38
N ILE A 34 -1.67 -6.18 13.83
CA ILE A 34 -2.90 -6.68 14.46
C ILE A 34 -3.76 -7.45 13.43
N ARG A 35 -3.68 -7.08 12.15
CA ARG A 35 -4.47 -7.69 11.06
C ARG A 35 -3.66 -8.71 10.26
N VAL A 36 -2.39 -8.41 10.03
CA VAL A 36 -1.46 -9.24 9.24
C VAL A 36 -0.12 -9.31 9.97
N PRO A 37 0.04 -10.24 10.94
CA PRO A 37 1.17 -10.26 11.87
C PRO A 37 2.55 -10.40 11.20
N PHE A 38 2.59 -11.09 10.06
CA PHE A 38 3.81 -11.37 9.29
C PHE A 38 4.27 -10.22 8.38
N LEU A 39 3.63 -9.06 8.48
CA LEU A 39 3.85 -7.94 7.56
C LEU A 39 4.18 -6.65 8.32
N GLN A 40 5.19 -5.94 7.83
CA GLN A 40 5.53 -4.60 8.27
C GLN A 40 5.19 -3.60 7.17
N LEU A 41 4.60 -2.46 7.54
CA LEU A 41 4.42 -1.32 6.65
C LEU A 41 5.45 -0.26 6.99
N HIS A 42 6.38 -0.04 6.07
CA HIS A 42 7.36 1.05 6.13
C HIS A 42 6.89 2.18 5.23
N PHE A 43 7.16 3.42 5.62
CA PHE A 43 6.90 4.58 4.78
C PHE A 43 8.03 5.61 4.93
N SER A 44 8.23 6.44 3.92
CA SER A 44 9.22 7.52 3.95
C SER A 44 8.72 8.74 3.20
N THR A 45 8.93 9.89 3.80
CA THR A 45 8.69 11.22 3.20
C THR A 45 10.00 12.00 3.03
N MET A 46 11.16 11.35 3.11
CA MET A 46 12.46 12.04 3.07
C MET A 46 12.98 12.29 1.64
N GLN A 47 12.58 11.48 0.67
CA GLN A 47 13.07 11.52 -0.72
C GLN A 47 12.30 12.54 -1.58
N THR A 48 12.49 12.59 -2.90
CA THR A 48 11.70 13.48 -3.76
C THR A 48 10.22 13.08 -3.82
N LYS A 49 9.94 11.77 -3.80
CA LYS A 49 8.60 11.19 -3.66
C LYS A 49 8.40 10.63 -2.26
N ALA A 50 7.15 10.58 -1.80
CA ALA A 50 6.77 9.75 -0.67
C ALA A 50 6.74 8.29 -1.11
N SER A 51 6.96 7.36 -0.16
CA SER A 51 6.91 5.94 -0.44
C SER A 51 6.26 5.13 0.67
N ILE A 52 5.65 4.02 0.30
CA ILE A 52 5.24 2.94 1.20
C ILE A 52 5.82 1.62 0.71
N GLN A 53 6.25 0.78 1.64
CA GLN A 53 6.80 -0.54 1.37
C GLN A 53 6.19 -1.55 2.35
N LEU A 54 5.68 -2.66 1.82
CA LEU A 54 5.28 -3.79 2.63
C LEU A 54 6.45 -4.78 2.68
N ILE A 55 6.95 -5.05 3.87
CA ILE A 55 8.03 -6.02 4.11
C ILE A 55 7.40 -7.25 4.73
N CYS A 56 7.71 -8.42 4.17
CA CYS A 56 7.23 -9.69 4.63
C CYS A 56 8.37 -10.71 4.60
N GLU A 57 9.03 -10.89 5.74
CA GLU A 57 10.18 -11.77 5.89
C GLU A 57 9.75 -13.21 6.23
N ASP A 58 8.60 -13.39 6.86
CA ASP A 58 8.19 -14.70 7.37
C ASP A 58 7.39 -15.55 6.36
N LEU A 59 6.87 -14.95 5.28
CA LEU A 59 6.04 -15.64 4.30
C LEU A 59 6.85 -16.03 3.06
N HIS A 60 7.34 -17.27 3.05
CA HIS A 60 8.10 -17.86 1.94
C HIS A 60 7.23 -18.76 1.05
N LEU A 61 5.98 -18.37 0.79
CA LEU A 61 5.05 -19.17 -0.02
C LEU A 61 4.68 -18.41 -1.30
N GLU A 62 5.24 -18.82 -2.43
CA GLU A 62 4.94 -18.23 -3.73
C GLU A 62 3.93 -19.09 -4.53
N PRO A 63 2.99 -18.47 -5.27
CA PRO A 63 2.84 -17.01 -5.53
C PRO A 63 2.04 -16.24 -4.46
N LEU A 64 1.67 -16.88 -3.34
CA LEU A 64 0.79 -16.28 -2.33
C LEU A 64 1.35 -14.97 -1.76
N ARG A 65 2.65 -14.92 -1.44
CA ARG A 65 3.32 -13.71 -0.94
C ARG A 65 3.14 -12.56 -1.93
N GLN A 66 3.41 -12.79 -3.22
CA GLN A 66 3.26 -11.77 -4.27
C GLN A 66 1.83 -11.24 -4.33
N GLU A 67 0.84 -12.13 -4.35
CA GLU A 67 -0.58 -11.76 -4.41
C GLU A 67 -1.01 -10.93 -3.20
N VAL A 68 -0.61 -11.34 -1.99
CA VAL A 68 -0.90 -10.62 -0.75
C VAL A 68 -0.27 -9.23 -0.76
N LEU A 69 1.01 -9.12 -1.10
CA LEU A 69 1.72 -7.84 -1.05
C LEU A 69 1.18 -6.83 -2.06
N ILE A 70 0.92 -7.23 -3.30
CA ILE A 70 0.38 -6.30 -4.29
C ILE A 70 -1.07 -5.92 -3.98
N ALA A 71 -1.91 -6.86 -3.53
CA ALA A 71 -3.28 -6.58 -3.14
C ALA A 71 -3.35 -5.60 -1.96
N LEU A 72 -2.51 -5.77 -0.95
CA LEU A 72 -2.42 -4.86 0.19
C LEU A 72 -1.87 -3.49 -0.21
N THR A 73 -0.86 -3.44 -1.07
CA THR A 73 -0.28 -2.16 -1.55
C THR A 73 -1.32 -1.35 -2.31
N VAL A 74 -2.01 -1.98 -3.27
CA VAL A 74 -3.11 -1.35 -4.01
C VAL A 74 -4.26 -0.97 -3.07
N GLY A 75 -4.58 -1.83 -2.10
CA GLY A 75 -5.60 -1.56 -1.09
C GLY A 75 -5.29 -0.30 -0.26
N ILE A 76 -4.07 -0.18 0.25
CA ILE A 76 -3.60 0.99 1.00
C ILE A 76 -3.65 2.26 0.14
N LEU A 77 -3.14 2.20 -1.09
CA LEU A 77 -3.19 3.33 -2.02
C LEU A 77 -4.63 3.76 -2.32
N SER A 78 -5.54 2.80 -2.51
CA SER A 78 -6.96 3.08 -2.77
C SER A 78 -7.67 3.78 -1.60
N MET A 79 -7.16 3.62 -0.38
CA MET A 79 -7.67 4.33 0.80
C MET A 79 -7.13 5.76 0.89
N GLY A 80 -6.04 6.09 0.19
CA GLY A 80 -5.43 7.42 0.27
C GLY A 80 -6.40 8.55 -0.12
N LYS A 81 -7.27 8.34 -1.12
CA LYS A 81 -8.33 9.32 -1.47
C LYS A 81 -9.24 9.66 -0.31
N ALA A 82 -9.57 8.69 0.53
CA ALA A 82 -10.42 8.93 1.69
C ALA A 82 -9.73 9.76 2.77
N LEU A 83 -8.40 9.81 2.78
CA LEU A 83 -7.59 10.59 3.72
C LEU A 83 -7.24 11.98 3.18
N THR A 84 -6.90 12.06 1.89
CA THR A 84 -6.36 13.28 1.27
C THR A 84 -7.43 14.07 0.50
N GLY A 85 -8.58 13.44 0.20
CA GLY A 85 -9.60 13.99 -0.68
C GLY A 85 -9.21 13.98 -2.16
N GLN A 86 -8.01 13.50 -2.51
CA GLN A 86 -7.45 13.53 -3.87
C GLN A 86 -7.26 12.12 -4.42
N GLU A 87 -7.43 11.94 -5.73
CA GLU A 87 -7.06 10.68 -6.38
C GLU A 87 -5.54 10.56 -6.41
N LEU A 88 -4.96 9.62 -5.65
CA LEU A 88 -3.52 9.38 -5.68
C LEU A 88 -3.15 8.59 -6.94
N TYR A 89 -2.18 9.12 -7.68
CA TYR A 89 -1.45 8.35 -8.68
C TYR A 89 -0.11 7.87 -8.10
N ALA A 90 0.20 6.58 -8.28
CA ALA A 90 1.42 5.97 -7.77
C ALA A 90 2.25 5.28 -8.86
N ASP A 91 3.55 5.16 -8.62
CA ASP A 91 4.44 4.24 -9.32
C ASP A 91 4.71 3.05 -8.39
N ILE A 92 4.31 1.84 -8.79
CA ILE A 92 4.50 0.60 -8.04
C ILE A 92 5.61 -0.21 -8.73
N GLU A 93 6.66 -0.51 -7.97
CA GLU A 93 7.68 -1.47 -8.34
C GLU A 93 7.36 -2.81 -7.68
N CYS A 94 7.43 -3.91 -8.42
CA CYS A 94 7.18 -5.27 -7.91
C CYS A 94 8.45 -6.11 -8.03
N ASP A 95 8.78 -6.84 -6.97
CA ASP A 95 9.97 -7.71 -6.89
C ASP A 95 9.83 -9.05 -7.62
N PHE A 96 8.73 -9.23 -8.32
CA PHE A 96 8.34 -10.48 -8.95
C PHE A 96 8.00 -10.29 -10.43
N PRO A 97 7.99 -11.36 -11.25
CA PRO A 97 7.59 -11.29 -12.64
C PRO A 97 6.10 -10.99 -12.79
N LYS A 98 5.74 -10.29 -13.87
CA LYS A 98 4.34 -9.95 -14.16
C LYS A 98 3.45 -11.20 -14.13
N PRO A 99 2.42 -11.25 -13.24
CA PRO A 99 1.51 -12.39 -13.18
C PRO A 99 0.74 -12.58 -14.48
N LYS A 100 0.43 -13.84 -14.82
CA LYS A 100 -0.37 -14.15 -16.02
C LYS A 100 -1.75 -13.49 -15.92
N GLY A 101 -2.11 -12.72 -16.95
CA GLY A 101 -3.39 -12.04 -17.02
C GLY A 101 -3.52 -10.80 -16.12
N PHE A 102 -2.41 -10.25 -15.61
CA PHE A 102 -2.43 -9.05 -14.78
C PHE A 102 -2.94 -7.79 -15.52
N ASP A 103 -2.85 -7.78 -16.85
CA ASP A 103 -3.29 -6.65 -17.71
C ASP A 103 -4.72 -6.18 -17.45
N LYS A 104 -5.61 -7.10 -17.04
CA LYS A 104 -7.00 -6.77 -16.72
C LYS A 104 -7.14 -5.85 -15.49
N TYR A 105 -6.15 -5.87 -14.60
CA TYR A 105 -6.14 -5.06 -13.38
C TYR A 105 -5.50 -3.68 -13.58
N LEU A 106 -4.63 -3.50 -14.58
CA LEU A 106 -3.99 -2.20 -14.85
C LEU A 106 -5.02 -1.08 -15.09
N LYS A 107 -6.19 -1.42 -15.65
CA LYS A 107 -7.29 -0.46 -15.86
C LYS A 107 -8.06 -0.09 -14.59
N LEU A 108 -7.88 -0.85 -13.52
CA LEU A 108 -8.59 -0.68 -12.24
C LEU A 108 -7.72 -0.01 -11.18
N ILE A 109 -6.43 0.13 -11.43
CA ILE A 109 -5.45 0.69 -10.48
C ILE A 109 -5.02 2.03 -11.04
N ASN A 110 -5.13 3.09 -10.23
CA ASN A 110 -4.60 4.41 -10.58
C ASN A 110 -3.07 4.45 -10.32
N ALA A 111 -2.33 3.56 -10.97
CA ALA A 111 -0.89 3.46 -10.79
C ALA A 111 -0.21 2.90 -12.04
N ASN A 112 1.03 3.33 -12.24
CA ASN A 112 1.96 2.65 -13.13
C ASN A 112 2.61 1.48 -12.38
N VAL A 113 2.64 0.29 -12.98
CA VAL A 113 3.18 -0.93 -12.34
C VAL A 113 4.32 -1.49 -13.17
N SER A 114 5.47 -1.66 -12.53
CA SER A 114 6.67 -2.26 -13.10
C SER A 114 7.06 -3.53 -12.35
N PHE A 115 7.65 -4.49 -13.05
CA PHE A 115 7.94 -5.84 -12.55
C PHE A 115 9.44 -6.15 -12.64
N ASN A 116 9.86 -7.23 -11.97
CA ASN A 116 11.28 -7.65 -11.89
C ASN A 116 12.19 -6.55 -11.31
N LYS A 117 11.72 -5.86 -10.28
CA LYS A 117 12.47 -4.84 -9.53
C LYS A 117 13.14 -5.45 -8.30
N PRO A 118 14.05 -4.74 -7.61
CA PRO A 118 14.69 -5.29 -6.42
C PRO A 118 13.76 -5.44 -5.20
N LYS A 119 12.65 -4.70 -5.15
CA LYS A 119 11.72 -4.67 -4.01
C LYS A 119 10.30 -4.33 -4.46
N LEU A 120 9.32 -4.74 -3.66
CA LEU A 120 7.95 -4.25 -3.79
C LEU A 120 7.80 -2.92 -3.02
N ILE A 121 7.60 -1.82 -3.74
CA ILE A 121 7.49 -0.47 -3.16
C ILE A 121 6.58 0.39 -4.02
N ALA A 122 5.79 1.26 -3.40
CA ALA A 122 5.00 2.25 -4.10
C ALA A 122 5.50 3.66 -3.79
N TYR A 123 5.56 4.50 -4.82
CA TYR A 123 5.96 5.90 -4.74
C TYR A 123 4.81 6.80 -5.17
N PHE A 124 4.63 7.93 -4.51
CA PHE A 124 3.62 8.94 -4.84
C PHE A 124 4.11 10.34 -4.48
N ASP A 125 3.41 11.36 -4.99
CA ASP A 125 3.75 12.76 -4.70
C ASP A 125 3.59 13.09 -3.22
N LYS A 126 4.41 14.01 -2.70
CA LYS A 126 4.34 14.44 -1.30
C LYS A 126 3.22 15.44 -1.00
N SER A 127 2.66 16.04 -2.05
CA SER A 127 1.61 17.05 -1.94
C SER A 127 0.23 16.47 -1.61
N TYR A 128 0.07 15.15 -1.70
CA TYR A 128 -1.13 14.43 -1.28
C TYR A 128 -1.34 14.47 0.24
#